data_AF-A0AAD6UWZ4-F1
#
_entry.id   AF-A0AAD6UWZ4-F1
#
_cell.length_a   1.000
_cell.length_b   1.000
_cell.length_c   1.000
_cell.angle_alpha   90.00
_cell.angle_beta   90.00
_cell.angle_gamma   90.00
#
_symmetry.space_group_name_H-M   'P 1'
#
loop_
_entity.id
_entity.type
_entity.pdbx_description
1 polymer ?
#
loop_
_entity_poly.entity_id
_entity_poly.type
_entity_poly.pdbx_seq_one_letter_code
_entity_poly.pdbx_strand_id
1 'polypeptide(L)'
;MSSYNRNPEGKNQHTRDERFERLLEAALRIYHSEKLTNNSKIAERLKLEYEIETSASTVKRRRKEYGLTGGTATERILTATQIEQLVLNTMDEDTAKRWGVRTVWYKIASEHGIILTRDTVHGIMQTHDSGAFAGREPTAKKIFRVAKFPLGIHERWSGDGHDKLYSIGFPIWMMVDDATGKVLKAWVVPSNRMGDIIAYLFLCLSEEYGGVPLQTTTDCGSETTLLYGIVNAIRDMFHTDLAEARILAHNYLRSVHNIAVERTWLRLRLDFGDTAVLNFNQGIADLKYDNNDPDQYELCQWLWPRLLQQELDKWAKFRNGVPIRKQKNKPGPSGVKAMSRNEAFTAFDSWGGINCLLPVDRDILRQMKEDIGGDQLIAFSTLEFAERAEQVFESLGVSVTMQNVWNVFQSMLPLVFPERVF
;
A
#
# COMPACT_ATOMS: atom_id res chain seq x y z
N MET A 1 12.11 51.66 73.02
CA MET A 1 13.03 51.51 71.86
C MET A 1 13.40 50.04 71.74
N SER A 2 12.92 49.36 70.71
CA SER A 2 13.36 48.02 70.31
C SER A 2 13.43 48.03 68.79
N SER A 3 14.62 48.36 68.27
CA SER A 3 14.92 48.35 66.84
C SER A 3 15.56 47.01 66.48
N TYR A 4 14.74 45.98 66.29
CA TYR A 4 15.21 44.75 65.65
C TYR A 4 14.97 44.83 64.15
N ASN A 5 15.86 45.56 63.46
CA ASN A 5 16.03 45.43 62.02
C ASN A 5 16.85 44.16 61.76
N ARG A 6 16.22 43.10 61.21
CA ARG A 6 16.88 41.81 60.95
C ARG A 6 17.84 41.83 59.75
N ASN A 7 18.10 42.98 59.14
CA ASN A 7 19.10 43.11 58.08
C ASN A 7 19.84 44.46 58.15
N PRO A 8 20.82 44.62 59.06
CA PRO A 8 21.52 45.89 59.26
C PRO A 8 22.65 46.16 58.25
N GLU A 9 23.10 45.14 57.50
CA GLU A 9 24.25 45.27 56.56
C GLU A 9 23.89 45.21 55.07
N GLY A 10 22.63 44.97 54.70
CA GLY A 10 22.19 45.08 53.30
C GLY A 10 22.98 44.20 52.31
N LYS A 11 23.61 43.10 52.74
CA LYS A 11 24.35 42.20 51.86
C LYS A 11 23.45 41.09 51.33
N ASN A 12 22.62 41.41 50.33
CA ASN A 12 22.13 40.40 49.40
C ASN A 12 23.20 40.18 48.32
N GLN A 13 24.36 39.64 48.71
CA GLN A 13 25.49 39.37 47.82
C GLN A 13 25.38 37.97 47.22
N HIS A 14 24.57 37.82 46.18
CA HIS A 14 24.83 36.84 45.14
C HIS A 14 24.85 37.59 43.82
N THR A 15 26.05 37.97 43.38
CA THR A 15 26.28 38.37 41.99
C THR A 15 25.81 37.20 41.13
N ARG A 16 24.75 37.38 40.35
CA ARG A 16 24.22 36.33 39.47
C ARG A 16 25.30 36.03 38.43
N ASP A 17 25.74 34.78 38.36
CA ASP A 17 26.62 34.33 37.28
C ASP A 17 25.86 34.49 35.95
N GLU A 18 26.30 35.44 35.12
CA GLU A 18 25.69 35.75 33.82
C GLU A 18 25.70 34.56 32.87
N ARG A 19 26.66 33.64 33.01
CA ARG A 19 26.71 32.42 32.20
C ARG A 19 25.60 31.47 32.63
N PHE A 20 25.39 31.30 33.93
CA PHE A 20 24.31 30.49 34.48
C PHE A 20 22.92 31.06 34.09
N GLU A 21 22.74 32.38 34.21
CA GLU A 21 21.46 33.01 33.85
C GLU A 21 21.13 32.86 32.37
N ARG A 22 22.12 33.00 31.48
CA ARG A 22 21.95 32.76 30.04
C ARG A 22 21.58 31.31 29.74
N LEU A 23 22.24 30.36 30.40
CA LEU A 23 21.95 28.92 30.22
C LEU A 23 20.52 28.59 30.68
N LEU A 24 20.12 29.09 31.85
CA LEU A 24 18.79 28.86 32.41
C LEU A 24 17.69 29.48 31.52
N GLU A 25 17.89 30.70 31.03
CA GLU A 25 16.94 31.33 30.13
C GLU A 25 16.81 30.54 28.81
N ALA A 26 17.95 30.13 28.22
CA ALA A 26 17.95 29.34 26.99
C ALA A 26 17.20 28.01 27.17
N ALA A 27 17.48 27.27 28.24
CA ALA A 27 16.79 26.01 28.55
C ALA A 27 15.28 26.21 28.74
N LEU A 28 14.87 27.25 29.48
CA LEU A 28 13.45 27.54 29.68
C LEU A 28 12.73 27.94 28.39
N ARG A 29 13.41 28.62 27.45
CA ARG A 29 12.86 28.95 26.12
C ARG A 29 12.67 27.70 25.26
N ILE A 30 13.63 26.76 25.28
CA ILE A 30 13.49 25.46 24.61
C ILE A 30 12.29 24.72 25.15
N TYR A 31 12.18 24.55 26.46
CA TYR A 31 11.06 23.85 27.09
C TYR A 31 9.71 24.52 26.82
N HIS A 32 9.72 25.85 26.73
CA HIS A 32 8.54 26.61 26.37
C HIS A 32 8.07 26.30 24.94
N SER A 33 9.00 26.23 23.99
CA SER A 33 8.72 25.89 22.59
C SER A 33 8.15 24.47 22.42
N GLU A 34 8.54 23.55 23.31
CA GLU A 34 8.02 22.17 23.39
C GLU A 34 6.67 22.06 24.13
N LYS A 35 6.09 23.20 24.56
CA LYS A 35 4.89 23.30 25.42
C LYS A 35 5.01 22.63 26.79
N LEU A 36 6.22 22.43 27.30
CA LEU A 36 6.42 21.96 28.66
C LEU A 36 6.14 23.10 29.65
N THR A 37 4.92 23.14 30.18
CA THR A 37 4.44 24.24 31.05
C THR A 37 4.28 23.86 32.52
N ASN A 38 4.41 22.58 32.86
CA ASN A 38 4.35 22.10 34.24
C ASN A 38 5.68 22.38 34.96
N ASN A 39 5.66 23.26 35.96
CA ASN A 39 6.88 23.73 36.61
C ASN A 39 7.67 22.63 37.33
N SER A 40 7.01 21.58 37.84
CA SER A 40 7.70 20.45 38.48
C SER A 40 8.45 19.61 37.46
N LYS A 41 7.82 19.32 36.30
CA LYS A 41 8.47 18.60 35.20
C LYS A 41 9.62 19.41 34.59
N ILE A 42 9.48 20.73 34.50
CA ILE A 42 10.56 21.60 34.07
C ILE A 42 11.74 21.54 35.05
N ALA A 43 11.49 21.62 36.36
CA ALA A 43 12.54 21.53 37.37
C ALA A 43 13.29 20.19 37.31
N GLU A 44 12.56 19.09 37.14
CA GLU A 44 13.13 17.76 36.94
C GLU A 44 14.01 17.70 35.68
N ARG A 45 13.51 18.21 34.55
CA ARG A 45 14.25 18.22 33.29
C ARG A 45 15.49 19.13 33.33
N LEU A 46 15.41 20.29 33.99
CA LEU A 46 16.56 21.17 34.24
C LEU A 46 17.67 20.45 35.03
N LYS A 47 17.31 19.64 36.03
CA LYS A 47 18.27 18.85 36.79
C LYS A 47 18.92 17.76 35.92
N LEU A 48 18.15 17.08 35.08
CA LEU A 48 18.64 15.98 34.26
C LEU A 48 19.52 16.43 33.08
N GLU A 49 19.14 17.52 32.39
CA GLU A 49 19.83 17.95 31.17
C GLU A 49 20.97 18.95 31.41
N TYR A 50 20.85 19.76 32.47
CA TYR A 50 21.77 20.89 32.71
C TYR A 50 22.37 20.90 34.11
N GLU A 51 22.09 19.88 34.94
CA GLU A 51 22.50 19.81 36.35
C GLU A 51 22.02 21.00 37.20
N ILE A 52 20.94 21.67 36.77
CA ILE A 52 20.37 22.82 37.45
C ILE A 52 19.32 22.35 38.47
N GLU A 53 19.70 22.31 39.75
CA GLU A 53 18.76 22.02 40.83
C GLU A 53 17.93 23.26 41.20
N THR A 54 16.61 23.17 41.02
CA THR A 54 15.70 24.28 41.29
C THR A 54 14.32 23.80 41.72
N SER A 55 13.58 24.65 42.42
CA SER A 55 12.21 24.35 42.84
C SER A 55 11.19 24.75 41.76
N ALA A 56 10.02 24.12 41.75
CA ALA A 56 8.91 24.50 40.88
C ALA A 56 8.50 25.98 41.07
N SER A 57 8.61 26.51 42.29
CA SER A 57 8.36 27.93 42.60
C SER A 57 9.39 28.85 41.95
N THR A 58 10.67 28.46 41.95
CA THR A 58 11.74 29.20 41.28
C THR A 58 11.54 29.18 39.77
N VAL A 59 11.22 28.02 39.17
CA VAL A 59 10.88 27.91 37.74
C VAL A 59 9.72 28.83 37.38
N LYS A 60 8.64 28.83 38.17
CA LYS A 60 7.48 29.71 37.95
C LYS A 60 7.89 31.18 37.93
N ARG A 61 8.72 31.61 38.89
CA ARG A 61 9.23 32.98 38.98
C ARG A 61 10.07 33.34 37.76
N ARG A 62 11.02 32.49 37.37
CA ARG A 62 11.91 32.71 36.22
C ARG A 62 11.17 32.77 34.90
N ARG A 63 10.22 31.85 34.67
CA ARG A 63 9.35 31.89 33.50
C ARG A 63 8.56 33.19 33.41
N LYS A 64 8.10 33.73 34.54
CA LYS A 64 7.45 35.04 34.59
C LYS A 64 8.43 36.17 34.26
N GLU A 65 9.64 36.15 34.81
CA GLU A 65 10.72 37.12 34.49
C GLU A 65 11.02 37.16 32.98
N TYR A 66 11.02 35.99 32.31
CA TYR A 66 11.30 35.88 30.88
C TYR A 66 10.06 35.97 29.95
N GLY A 67 8.87 36.24 30.50
CA GLY A 67 7.63 36.36 29.71
C GLY A 67 7.06 35.05 29.16
N LEU A 68 7.51 33.89 29.66
CA LEU A 68 7.12 32.55 29.19
C LEU A 68 5.78 32.09 29.78
N THR A 69 4.70 32.64 29.24
CA THR A 69 3.33 32.49 29.76
C THR A 69 2.55 31.34 29.10
N GLY A 70 1.55 30.79 29.79
CA GLY A 70 0.69 29.74 29.23
C GLY A 70 -0.42 30.30 28.34
N GLY A 71 -1.06 29.42 27.56
CA GLY A 71 -2.05 29.75 26.53
C GLY A 71 -3.04 30.86 26.88
N THR A 72 -3.81 30.67 27.95
CA THR A 72 -4.83 31.63 28.37
C THR A 72 -4.27 33.01 28.74
N ALA A 73 -3.04 33.08 29.25
CA ALA A 73 -2.41 34.36 29.59
C ALA A 73 -1.88 35.06 28.34
N THR A 74 -1.30 34.30 27.40
CA THR A 74 -0.83 34.79 26.11
C THR A 74 -1.99 35.36 25.27
N GLU A 75 -3.12 34.65 25.22
CA GLU A 75 -4.32 35.08 24.49
C GLU A 75 -4.98 36.35 25.06
N ARG A 76 -4.73 36.72 26.33
CA ARG A 76 -5.20 38.00 26.90
C ARG A 76 -4.32 39.18 26.51
N ILE A 77 -3.10 38.92 26.05
CA ILE A 77 -2.13 39.95 25.67
C ILE A 77 -2.21 40.23 24.16
N LEU A 78 -2.39 39.18 23.36
CA LEU A 78 -2.52 39.29 21.91
C LEU A 78 -3.93 39.70 21.49
N THR A 79 -4.05 40.43 20.38
CA THR A 79 -5.36 40.72 19.78
C THR A 79 -5.92 39.50 19.05
N ALA A 80 -7.24 39.42 18.90
CA ALA A 80 -7.89 38.33 18.18
C ALA A 80 -7.34 38.19 16.74
N THR A 81 -7.11 39.31 16.05
CA THR A 81 -6.53 39.34 14.70
C THR A 81 -5.10 38.80 14.66
N GLN A 82 -4.27 39.10 15.67
CA GLN A 82 -2.91 38.57 15.73
C GLN A 82 -2.90 37.05 15.93
N ILE A 83 -3.80 36.54 16.78
CA ILE A 83 -3.95 35.10 17.03
C ILE A 83 -4.44 34.39 15.77
N GLU A 84 -5.44 34.95 15.10
CA GLU A 84 -5.99 34.44 13.86
C GLU A 84 -4.94 34.37 12.74
N GLN A 85 -4.22 35.47 12.50
CA GLN A 85 -3.16 35.51 11.49
C GLN A 85 -2.03 34.52 11.77
N LEU A 86 -1.65 34.36 13.05
CA LEU A 86 -0.62 33.40 13.45
C LEU A 86 -1.02 31.96 13.12
N VAL A 87 -2.27 31.59 13.39
CA VAL A 87 -2.80 30.26 13.07
C VAL A 87 -2.87 30.07 11.56
N LEU A 88 -3.36 31.06 10.81
CA LEU A 88 -3.45 30.99 9.34
C LEU A 88 -2.07 30.86 8.68
N ASN A 89 -1.09 31.68 9.07
CA ASN A 89 0.26 31.59 8.55
C ASN A 89 0.88 30.21 8.80
N THR A 90 0.66 29.63 9.97
CA THR A 90 1.13 28.27 10.28
C THR A 90 0.41 27.22 9.44
N MET A 91 -0.88 27.42 9.13
CA MET A 91 -1.62 26.53 8.24
C MET A 91 -1.12 26.59 6.80
N ASP A 92 -0.72 27.78 6.33
CA ASP A 92 -0.25 27.99 4.96
C ASP A 92 1.10 27.28 4.68
N GLU A 93 1.90 27.00 5.71
CA GLU A 93 3.10 26.17 5.57
C GLU A 93 2.78 24.73 5.14
N ASP A 94 1.57 24.24 5.46
CA ASP A 94 1.11 22.92 5.07
C ASP A 94 0.33 22.97 3.77
N THR A 95 1.08 23.11 2.68
CA THR A 95 0.55 23.12 1.30
C THR A 95 -0.36 21.94 0.98
N ALA A 96 -0.20 20.79 1.65
CA ALA A 96 -1.01 19.59 1.46
C ALA A 96 -2.24 19.50 2.39
N LYS A 97 -2.42 20.45 3.32
CA LYS A 97 -3.54 20.55 4.28
C LYS A 97 -3.75 19.30 5.14
N ARG A 98 -2.67 18.62 5.53
CA ARG A 98 -2.66 17.38 6.32
C ARG A 98 -2.58 17.60 7.84
N TRP A 99 -2.01 18.69 8.33
CA TRP A 99 -1.74 18.96 9.74
C TRP A 99 -3.01 19.18 10.54
N GLY A 100 -3.32 18.22 11.42
CA GLY A 100 -4.44 18.34 12.35
C GLY A 100 -4.19 19.42 13.41
N VAL A 101 -5.26 19.78 14.14
CA VAL A 101 -5.23 20.81 15.21
C VAL A 101 -4.06 20.63 16.17
N ARG A 102 -3.75 19.39 16.56
CA ARG A 102 -2.64 19.12 17.47
C ARG A 102 -1.30 19.51 16.85
N THR A 103 -1.07 19.19 15.58
CA THR A 103 0.19 19.50 14.88
C THR A 103 0.38 21.01 14.75
N VAL A 104 -0.63 21.72 14.24
CA VAL A 104 -0.60 23.19 14.15
C VAL A 104 -0.38 23.83 15.53
N TRP A 105 -1.06 23.32 16.56
CA TRP A 105 -0.93 23.82 17.93
C TRP A 105 0.47 23.63 18.56
N TYR A 106 1.21 22.58 18.17
CA TYR A 106 2.59 22.38 18.57
C TYR A 106 3.57 23.19 17.72
N LYS A 107 3.35 23.33 16.41
CA LYS A 107 4.18 24.15 15.53
C LYS A 107 4.21 25.62 15.92
N ILE A 108 3.04 26.20 16.24
CA ILE A 108 2.97 27.58 16.74
C ILE A 108 3.88 27.81 17.96
N ALA A 109 3.92 26.84 18.88
CA ALA A 109 4.78 26.92 20.05
C ALA A 109 6.26 26.73 19.69
N SER A 110 6.56 25.75 18.84
CA SER A 110 7.93 25.41 18.44
C SER A 110 8.61 26.52 17.64
N GLU A 111 7.89 27.15 16.72
CA GLU A 111 8.47 28.05 15.71
C GLU A 111 8.34 29.52 16.10
N HIS A 112 7.28 29.89 16.82
CA HIS A 112 7.04 31.27 17.22
C HIS A 112 7.25 31.50 18.71
N GLY A 113 7.48 30.46 19.52
CA GLY A 113 7.60 30.57 20.98
C GLY A 113 6.31 31.07 21.65
N ILE A 114 5.18 30.99 20.96
CA ILE A 114 3.87 31.46 21.42
C ILE A 114 3.02 30.23 21.76
N ILE A 115 2.53 30.16 22.99
CA ILE A 115 1.56 29.14 23.38
C ILE A 115 0.16 29.73 23.26
N LEU A 116 -0.67 29.14 22.41
CA LEU A 116 -2.13 29.34 22.39
C LEU A 116 -2.83 28.17 23.07
N THR A 117 -4.12 28.31 23.40
CA THR A 117 -4.97 27.19 23.81
C THR A 117 -5.36 26.33 22.60
N ARG A 118 -5.61 25.04 22.83
CA ARG A 118 -5.99 24.12 21.75
C ARG A 118 -7.33 24.50 21.14
N ASP A 119 -8.26 25.00 21.95
CA ASP A 119 -9.62 25.31 21.53
C ASP A 119 -9.66 26.56 20.64
N THR A 120 -8.84 27.58 20.93
CA THR A 120 -8.67 28.74 20.06
C THR A 120 -8.12 28.34 18.68
N VAL A 121 -7.05 27.52 18.65
CA VAL A 121 -6.50 27.00 17.39
C VAL A 121 -7.54 26.16 16.64
N HIS A 122 -8.26 25.28 17.34
CA HIS A 122 -9.34 24.49 16.75
C HIS A 122 -10.43 25.37 16.12
N GLY A 123 -10.93 26.37 16.85
CA GLY A 123 -11.99 27.27 16.38
C GLY A 123 -11.58 28.05 15.13
N ILE A 124 -10.36 28.60 15.11
CA ILE A 124 -9.85 29.33 13.94
C ILE A 124 -9.68 28.39 12.74
N MET A 125 -9.04 27.23 12.94
CA MET A 125 -8.85 26.26 11.86
C MET A 125 -10.21 25.75 11.32
N GLN A 126 -11.22 25.60 12.17
CA GLN A 126 -12.56 25.16 11.76
C GLN A 126 -13.31 26.24 10.97
N THR A 127 -13.17 27.52 11.35
CA THR A 127 -13.76 28.65 10.63
C THR A 127 -13.19 28.79 9.22
N HIS A 128 -11.87 28.63 9.07
CA HIS A 128 -11.16 28.91 7.81
C HIS A 128 -10.93 27.69 6.92
N ASP A 129 -10.95 26.46 7.48
CA ASP A 129 -10.74 25.24 6.71
C ASP A 129 -11.66 24.09 7.16
N SER A 130 -12.95 24.38 7.29
CA SER A 130 -13.99 23.38 7.59
C SER A 130 -13.96 22.17 6.62
N GLY A 131 -13.57 22.40 5.36
CA GLY A 131 -13.39 21.35 4.34
C GLY A 131 -12.28 20.35 4.67
N ALA A 132 -11.11 20.81 5.14
CA ALA A 132 -10.04 19.91 5.56
C ALA A 132 -10.40 19.13 6.84
N PHE A 133 -11.27 19.66 7.71
CA PHE A 133 -11.79 18.89 8.86
C PHE A 133 -12.73 17.78 8.41
N ALA A 134 -13.67 18.06 7.51
CA ALA A 134 -14.55 17.05 6.93
C ALA A 134 -13.76 15.95 6.20
N GLY A 135 -12.70 16.31 5.47
CA GLY A 135 -11.80 15.35 4.82
C GLY A 135 -11.01 14.45 5.78
N ARG A 136 -10.90 14.83 7.05
CA ARG A 136 -10.18 14.11 8.12
C ARG A 136 -11.10 13.39 9.11
N GLU A 137 -12.42 13.48 8.94
CA GLU A 137 -13.38 12.88 9.88
C GLU A 137 -13.23 11.34 9.90
N PRO A 138 -13.06 10.70 11.08
CA PRO A 138 -12.89 9.24 11.18
C PRO A 138 -14.07 8.42 10.61
N THR A 139 -15.24 9.04 10.52
CA THR A 139 -16.50 8.50 10.00
C THR A 139 -16.65 8.64 8.48
N ALA A 140 -15.94 9.59 7.84
CA ALA A 140 -16.00 9.81 6.40
C ALA A 140 -15.50 8.61 5.57
N LYS A 141 -14.78 7.66 6.21
CA LYS A 141 -14.20 6.47 5.57
C LYS A 141 -14.72 5.13 6.11
N LYS A 142 -15.86 5.08 6.80
CA LYS A 142 -16.48 3.78 7.07
C LYS A 142 -17.12 3.24 5.79
N ILE A 143 -16.34 2.46 5.04
CA ILE A 143 -16.86 1.70 3.88
C ILE A 143 -17.97 0.79 4.40
N PHE A 144 -19.20 1.06 3.94
CA PHE A 144 -20.34 0.20 4.25
C PHE A 144 -20.11 -1.17 3.63
N ARG A 145 -19.96 -2.21 4.48
CA ARG A 145 -19.69 -3.56 4.02
C ARG A 145 -21.02 -4.28 3.78
N VAL A 146 -21.28 -4.63 2.53
CA VAL A 146 -22.45 -5.44 2.15
C VAL A 146 -22.03 -6.90 2.04
N ALA A 147 -22.84 -7.82 2.58
CA ALA A 147 -22.64 -9.25 2.37
C ALA A 147 -22.94 -9.59 0.90
N LYS A 148 -21.99 -10.24 0.22
CA LYS A 148 -22.20 -10.79 -1.12
C LYS A 148 -22.89 -12.15 -1.03
N PHE A 149 -23.95 -12.33 -1.81
CA PHE A 149 -24.70 -13.58 -1.95
C PHE A 149 -24.44 -14.13 -3.35
N PRO A 150 -23.47 -15.02 -3.53
CA PRO A 150 -23.18 -15.57 -4.85
C PRO A 150 -24.27 -16.56 -5.29
N LEU A 151 -24.62 -16.53 -6.57
CA LEU A 151 -25.45 -17.52 -7.26
C LEU A 151 -24.69 -18.85 -7.44
N GLY A 152 -23.40 -18.78 -7.76
CA GLY A 152 -22.70 -19.94 -8.29
C GLY A 152 -21.24 -19.70 -8.65
N ILE A 153 -20.57 -20.75 -9.09
CA ILE A 153 -19.25 -20.62 -9.74
C ILE A 153 -19.43 -19.94 -11.10
N HIS A 154 -18.40 -19.25 -11.59
CA HIS A 154 -18.45 -18.53 -12.87
C HIS A 154 -19.52 -17.43 -12.94
N GLU A 155 -20.23 -17.13 -11.84
CA GLU A 155 -21.13 -15.98 -11.78
C GLU A 155 -20.33 -14.71 -12.01
N ARG A 156 -19.21 -14.58 -11.31
CA ARG A 156 -18.34 -13.42 -11.40
C ARG A 156 -16.88 -13.81 -11.34
N TRP A 157 -16.12 -13.40 -12.35
CA TRP A 157 -14.66 -13.40 -12.27
C TRP A 157 -14.16 -12.00 -11.93
N SER A 158 -13.42 -11.91 -10.82
CA SER A 158 -12.81 -10.69 -10.28
C SER A 158 -11.35 -10.65 -10.71
N GLY A 159 -11.01 -9.66 -11.54
CA GLY A 159 -9.67 -9.42 -12.06
C GLY A 159 -9.04 -8.19 -11.43
N ASP A 160 -7.72 -8.22 -11.27
CA ASP A 160 -6.91 -7.10 -10.77
C ASP A 160 -5.41 -7.32 -11.03
N GLY A 161 -4.64 -6.24 -10.91
CA GLY A 161 -3.19 -6.22 -11.08
C GLY A 161 -2.50 -5.77 -9.81
N HIS A 162 -1.31 -6.32 -9.58
CA HIS A 162 -0.60 -6.02 -8.35
C HIS A 162 0.88 -5.70 -8.60
N ASP A 163 1.28 -4.53 -8.10
CA ASP A 163 2.62 -3.98 -8.28
C ASP A 163 3.65 -4.60 -7.31
N LYS A 164 3.40 -5.78 -6.73
CA LYS A 164 4.26 -6.29 -5.64
C LYS A 164 5.66 -6.60 -6.15
N LEU A 165 5.70 -7.28 -7.29
CA LEU A 165 6.92 -7.64 -7.98
C LEU A 165 7.33 -6.58 -9.01
N TYR A 166 6.58 -5.46 -9.11
CA TYR A 166 6.94 -4.34 -9.97
C TYR A 166 8.29 -3.74 -9.59
N SER A 167 8.65 -3.76 -8.30
CA SER A 167 9.96 -3.29 -7.82
C SER A 167 11.15 -4.07 -8.37
N ILE A 168 10.91 -5.27 -8.93
CA ILE A 168 11.92 -6.11 -9.59
C ILE A 168 11.59 -6.33 -11.08
N GLY A 169 10.63 -5.60 -11.64
CA GLY A 169 10.30 -5.63 -13.08
C GLY A 169 9.27 -6.68 -13.52
N PHE A 170 8.62 -7.40 -12.59
CA PHE A 170 7.78 -8.55 -12.94
C PHE A 170 6.36 -8.45 -12.36
N PRO A 171 5.53 -7.48 -12.77
CA PRO A 171 4.18 -7.32 -12.23
C PRO A 171 3.30 -8.57 -12.43
N ILE A 172 2.26 -8.69 -11.59
CA ILE A 172 1.34 -9.82 -11.63
C ILE A 172 -0.06 -9.33 -12.00
N TRP A 173 -0.75 -10.08 -12.86
CA TRP A 173 -2.19 -9.97 -13.07
C TRP A 173 -2.88 -11.28 -12.67
N MET A 174 -4.10 -11.22 -12.14
CA MET A 174 -4.81 -12.40 -11.67
C MET A 174 -6.31 -12.29 -11.83
N MET A 175 -6.97 -13.43 -12.09
CA MET A 175 -8.42 -13.57 -12.02
C MET A 175 -8.84 -14.61 -11.00
N VAL A 176 -9.87 -14.28 -10.23
CA VAL A 176 -10.40 -15.07 -9.11
C VAL A 176 -11.91 -15.25 -9.27
N ASP A 177 -12.42 -16.45 -9.01
CA ASP A 177 -13.86 -16.69 -8.90
C ASP A 177 -14.40 -16.03 -7.62
N ASP A 178 -15.30 -15.06 -7.73
CA ASP A 178 -15.76 -14.23 -6.58
C ASP A 178 -16.54 -15.06 -5.55
N ALA A 179 -17.26 -16.11 -5.97
CA ALA A 179 -18.08 -16.95 -5.10
C ALA A 179 -17.20 -17.80 -4.15
N THR A 180 -16.24 -18.52 -4.73
CA THR A 180 -15.38 -19.47 -4.01
C THR A 180 -14.09 -18.84 -3.50
N GLY A 181 -13.63 -17.75 -4.13
CA GLY A 181 -12.30 -17.18 -3.92
C GLY A 181 -11.19 -18.04 -4.50
N LYS A 182 -11.50 -18.94 -5.44
CA LYS A 182 -10.53 -19.74 -6.20
C LYS A 182 -9.73 -18.84 -7.13
N VAL A 183 -8.41 -18.89 -7.04
CA VAL A 183 -7.54 -18.30 -8.08
C VAL A 183 -7.74 -19.12 -9.34
N LEU A 184 -8.36 -18.54 -10.35
CA LEU A 184 -8.61 -19.20 -11.63
C LEU A 184 -7.29 -19.32 -12.39
N LYS A 185 -6.60 -18.18 -12.55
CA LYS A 185 -5.23 -18.12 -13.05
C LYS A 185 -4.57 -16.81 -12.61
N ALA A 186 -3.25 -16.86 -12.47
CA ALA A 186 -2.39 -15.72 -12.18
C ALA A 186 -1.17 -15.76 -13.10
N TRP A 187 -0.76 -14.59 -13.59
CA TRP A 187 0.29 -14.44 -14.59
C TRP A 187 1.30 -13.40 -14.14
N VAL A 188 2.58 -13.73 -14.27
CA VAL A 188 3.66 -12.76 -14.31
C VAL A 188 3.65 -12.16 -15.71
N VAL A 189 3.57 -10.83 -15.82
CA VAL A 189 3.38 -10.14 -17.10
C VAL A 189 4.45 -9.07 -17.34
N PRO A 190 4.82 -8.78 -18.60
CA PRO A 190 5.72 -7.69 -18.92
C PRO A 190 5.20 -6.32 -18.44
N SER A 191 3.88 -6.15 -18.47
CA SER A 191 3.21 -4.97 -17.92
C SER A 191 1.78 -5.28 -17.50
N ASN A 192 1.39 -4.83 -16.29
CA ASN A 192 0.01 -4.83 -15.83
C ASN A 192 -0.74 -3.53 -16.16
N ARG A 193 -0.17 -2.67 -17.02
CA ARG A 193 -0.74 -1.38 -17.44
C ARG A 193 -1.22 -1.40 -18.90
N MET A 194 -0.99 -2.50 -19.60
CA MET A 194 -1.22 -2.65 -21.04
C MET A 194 -2.51 -3.42 -21.29
N GLY A 195 -3.48 -2.78 -21.95
CA GLY A 195 -4.85 -3.31 -22.05
C GLY A 195 -5.01 -4.50 -23.00
N ASP A 196 -4.18 -4.58 -24.02
CA ASP A 196 -3.95 -5.76 -24.89
C ASP A 196 -3.52 -6.97 -24.08
N ILE A 197 -2.55 -6.83 -23.16
CA ILE A 197 -2.12 -7.91 -22.27
C ILE A 197 -3.31 -8.37 -21.41
N ILE A 198 -4.03 -7.45 -20.74
CA ILE A 198 -5.14 -7.82 -19.85
C ILE A 198 -6.27 -8.52 -20.61
N ALA A 199 -6.59 -8.02 -21.81
CA ALA A 199 -7.55 -8.63 -22.71
C ALA A 199 -7.13 -10.05 -23.15
N TYR A 200 -5.88 -10.22 -23.56
CA TYR A 200 -5.32 -11.50 -23.97
C TYR A 200 -5.37 -12.52 -22.81
N LEU A 201 -5.01 -12.12 -21.59
CA LEU A 201 -5.10 -12.99 -20.41
C LEU A 201 -6.52 -13.48 -20.13
N PHE A 202 -7.52 -12.62 -20.29
CA PHE A 202 -8.92 -13.00 -20.17
C PHE A 202 -9.30 -14.04 -21.22
N LEU A 203 -8.91 -13.85 -22.48
CA LEU A 203 -9.19 -14.81 -23.55
C LEU A 203 -8.51 -16.16 -23.31
N CYS A 204 -7.26 -16.17 -22.82
CA CYS A 204 -6.58 -17.40 -22.39
C CYS A 204 -7.37 -18.16 -21.34
N LEU A 205 -7.87 -17.45 -20.33
CA LEU A 205 -8.68 -18.06 -19.28
C LEU A 205 -10.02 -18.57 -19.80
N SER A 206 -10.66 -17.80 -20.68
CA SER A 206 -11.91 -18.20 -21.32
C SER A 206 -11.74 -19.43 -22.21
N GLU A 207 -10.64 -19.54 -22.95
CA GLU A 207 -10.30 -20.72 -23.74
C GLU A 207 -10.10 -21.94 -22.82
N GLU A 208 -9.36 -21.79 -21.72
CA GLU A 208 -9.12 -22.86 -20.75
C GLU A 208 -10.44 -23.44 -20.22
N TYR A 209 -11.35 -22.58 -19.76
CA TYR A 209 -12.64 -22.98 -19.21
C TYR A 209 -13.70 -23.31 -20.28
N GLY A 210 -13.48 -22.95 -21.55
CA GLY A 210 -14.43 -23.14 -22.65
C GLY A 210 -15.62 -22.17 -22.62
N GLY A 211 -15.43 -20.99 -22.05
CA GLY A 211 -16.51 -20.00 -21.90
C GLY A 211 -16.11 -18.75 -21.12
N VAL A 212 -17.08 -17.86 -20.94
CA VAL A 212 -16.93 -16.61 -20.18
C VAL A 212 -17.84 -16.64 -18.94
N PRO A 213 -17.54 -15.89 -17.87
CA PRO A 213 -18.41 -15.82 -16.72
C PRO A 213 -19.70 -15.04 -17.03
N LEU A 214 -20.72 -15.19 -16.19
CA LEU A 214 -21.91 -14.35 -16.24
C LEU A 214 -21.56 -12.87 -16.00
N GLN A 215 -20.48 -12.56 -15.31
CA GLN A 215 -19.99 -11.21 -15.12
C GLN A 215 -18.47 -11.19 -14.92
N THR A 216 -17.82 -10.14 -15.41
CA THR A 216 -16.45 -9.80 -15.00
C THR A 216 -16.46 -8.54 -14.12
N THR A 217 -15.50 -8.42 -13.22
CA THR A 217 -15.31 -7.20 -12.43
C THR A 217 -13.85 -6.83 -12.29
N THR A 218 -13.55 -5.56 -12.47
CA THR A 218 -12.21 -4.98 -12.27
C THR A 218 -12.32 -3.60 -11.65
N ASP A 219 -11.20 -3.05 -11.21
CA ASP A 219 -11.11 -1.63 -10.90
C ASP A 219 -11.14 -0.80 -12.19
N CYS A 220 -11.59 0.45 -12.09
CA CYS A 220 -11.66 1.35 -13.24
C CYS A 220 -10.27 1.91 -13.58
N GLY A 221 -9.50 1.15 -14.37
CA GLY A 221 -8.18 1.53 -14.90
C GLY A 221 -8.17 1.56 -16.42
N SER A 222 -7.28 2.34 -17.03
CA SER A 222 -7.15 2.41 -18.50
C SER A 222 -6.84 1.03 -19.10
N GLU A 223 -6.06 0.21 -18.39
CA GLU A 223 -5.68 -1.16 -18.77
C GLU A 223 -6.87 -2.13 -18.87
N THR A 224 -8.01 -1.81 -18.26
CA THR A 224 -9.19 -2.69 -18.25
C THR A 224 -10.21 -2.35 -19.34
N THR A 225 -9.98 -1.29 -20.12
CA THR A 225 -10.93 -0.81 -21.13
C THR A 225 -11.15 -1.81 -22.27
N LEU A 226 -10.07 -2.45 -22.75
CA LEU A 226 -10.18 -3.44 -23.82
C LEU A 226 -10.86 -4.73 -23.35
N LEU A 227 -10.57 -5.16 -22.11
CA LEU A 227 -11.28 -6.25 -21.46
C LEU A 227 -12.80 -5.99 -21.43
N TYR A 228 -13.21 -4.78 -21.03
CA TYR A 228 -14.62 -4.38 -21.07
C TYR A 228 -15.20 -4.54 -22.48
N GLY A 229 -14.51 -4.05 -23.52
CA GLY A 229 -14.97 -4.16 -24.91
C GLY A 229 -15.17 -5.62 -25.34
N ILE A 230 -14.16 -6.47 -25.10
CA ILE A 230 -14.19 -7.89 -25.49
C ILE A 230 -15.28 -8.67 -24.77
N VAL A 231 -15.45 -8.47 -23.47
CA VAL A 231 -16.45 -9.19 -22.69
C VAL A 231 -17.87 -8.87 -23.19
N ASN A 232 -18.13 -7.59 -23.53
CA ASN A 232 -19.42 -7.22 -24.12
C ASN A 232 -19.57 -7.77 -25.55
N ALA A 233 -18.54 -7.69 -26.38
CA ALA A 233 -18.59 -8.25 -27.74
C ALA A 233 -18.89 -9.76 -27.75
N ILE A 234 -18.22 -10.53 -26.88
CA ILE A 234 -18.50 -11.97 -26.75
C ILE A 234 -19.94 -12.20 -26.26
N ARG A 235 -20.43 -11.40 -25.31
CA ARG A 235 -21.83 -11.51 -24.86
C ARG A 235 -22.82 -11.23 -26.00
N ASP A 236 -22.58 -10.19 -26.79
CA ASP A 236 -23.45 -9.82 -27.91
C ASP A 236 -23.41 -10.85 -29.05
N MET A 237 -22.30 -11.55 -29.23
CA MET A 237 -22.16 -12.59 -30.26
C MET A 237 -22.84 -13.92 -29.88
N PHE A 238 -22.81 -14.31 -28.60
CA PHE A 238 -23.18 -15.67 -28.19
C PHE A 238 -24.35 -15.76 -27.20
N HIS A 239 -24.67 -14.69 -26.47
CA HIS A 239 -25.59 -14.70 -25.32
C HIS A 239 -26.49 -13.46 -25.30
N THR A 240 -27.19 -13.20 -26.41
CA THR A 240 -28.04 -12.00 -26.61
C THR A 240 -29.24 -11.96 -25.67
N ASP A 241 -29.70 -13.12 -25.17
CA ASP A 241 -30.81 -13.26 -24.22
C ASP A 241 -30.53 -12.56 -22.87
N LEU A 242 -29.25 -12.48 -22.47
CA LEU A 242 -28.86 -11.83 -21.21
C LEU A 242 -28.94 -10.30 -21.26
N ALA A 243 -28.89 -9.71 -22.46
CA ALA A 243 -29.07 -8.27 -22.63
C ALA A 243 -30.50 -7.84 -22.24
N GLU A 244 -31.50 -8.67 -22.58
CA GLU A 244 -32.90 -8.44 -22.21
C GLU A 244 -33.10 -8.49 -20.69
N ALA A 245 -32.37 -9.38 -20.01
CA ALA A 245 -32.36 -9.49 -18.55
C ALA A 245 -31.62 -8.34 -17.83
N ARG A 246 -31.02 -7.40 -18.59
CA ARG A 246 -30.23 -6.27 -18.07
C ARG A 246 -29.05 -6.71 -17.17
N ILE A 247 -28.48 -7.87 -17.44
CA ILE A 247 -27.29 -8.37 -16.73
C ILE A 247 -26.04 -7.86 -17.44
N LEU A 248 -25.34 -6.93 -16.79
CA LEU A 248 -24.10 -6.36 -17.31
C LEU A 248 -23.01 -7.43 -17.46
N ALA A 249 -22.30 -7.41 -18.59
CA ALA A 249 -21.17 -8.31 -18.85
C ALA A 249 -19.93 -7.98 -18.02
N HIS A 250 -19.75 -6.69 -17.72
CA HIS A 250 -18.64 -6.18 -16.94
C HIS A 250 -19.11 -5.08 -15.98
N ASN A 251 -18.66 -5.12 -14.72
CA ASN A 251 -18.83 -4.01 -13.78
C ASN A 251 -17.48 -3.49 -13.30
N TYR A 252 -17.27 -2.19 -13.48
CA TYR A 252 -16.21 -1.49 -12.76
C TYR A 252 -16.57 -1.31 -11.30
N LEU A 253 -15.63 -1.67 -10.43
CA LEU A 253 -15.73 -1.51 -8.99
C LEU A 253 -14.69 -0.48 -8.53
N ARG A 254 -14.86 -0.01 -7.29
CA ARG A 254 -13.75 0.61 -6.55
C ARG A 254 -12.93 -0.53 -5.93
N SER A 255 -11.61 -0.37 -5.78
CA SER A 255 -10.72 -1.33 -5.12
C SER A 255 -11.30 -1.92 -3.83
N VAL A 256 -11.84 -1.06 -2.98
CA VAL A 256 -12.47 -1.43 -1.69
C VAL A 256 -13.65 -2.41 -1.82
N HIS A 257 -14.24 -2.54 -3.01
CA HIS A 257 -15.33 -3.43 -3.36
C HIS A 257 -14.88 -4.65 -4.22
N ASN A 258 -13.67 -4.63 -4.79
CA ASN A 258 -13.07 -5.76 -5.52
C ASN A 258 -12.45 -6.81 -4.57
N ILE A 259 -13.24 -7.20 -3.57
CA ILE A 259 -12.78 -7.86 -2.34
C ILE A 259 -12.12 -9.23 -2.58
N ALA A 260 -12.57 -10.00 -3.59
CA ALA A 260 -12.11 -11.38 -3.79
C ALA A 260 -10.62 -11.44 -4.20
N VAL A 261 -10.25 -10.68 -5.22
CA VAL A 261 -8.86 -10.57 -5.69
C VAL A 261 -7.99 -9.80 -4.68
N GLU A 262 -8.49 -8.72 -4.08
CA GLU A 262 -7.77 -7.93 -3.07
C GLU A 262 -7.37 -8.73 -1.82
N ARG A 263 -8.26 -9.60 -1.32
CA ARG A 263 -7.94 -10.49 -0.21
C ARG A 263 -6.85 -11.50 -0.55
N THR A 264 -6.74 -11.84 -1.84
CA THR A 264 -5.81 -12.83 -2.35
C THR A 264 -4.40 -12.25 -2.41
N TRP A 265 -4.25 -10.96 -2.75
CA TRP A 265 -2.96 -10.26 -2.80
C TRP A 265 -2.20 -10.28 -1.48
N LEU A 266 -2.88 -10.04 -0.36
CA LEU A 266 -2.24 -10.10 0.96
C LEU A 266 -1.61 -11.49 1.21
N ARG A 267 -2.25 -12.56 0.75
CA ARG A 267 -1.72 -13.92 0.92
C ARG A 267 -0.55 -14.17 -0.01
N LEU A 268 -0.68 -13.83 -1.29
CA LEU A 268 0.39 -13.94 -2.27
C LEU A 268 1.66 -13.22 -1.81
N ARG A 269 1.52 -11.99 -1.32
CA ARG A 269 2.64 -11.20 -0.78
C ARG A 269 3.37 -11.96 0.33
N LEU A 270 2.63 -12.42 1.33
CA LEU A 270 3.21 -13.02 2.54
C LEU A 270 3.82 -14.41 2.28
N ASP A 271 3.21 -15.20 1.39
CA ASP A 271 3.66 -16.57 1.14
C ASP A 271 4.80 -16.64 0.11
N PHE A 272 4.84 -15.70 -0.84
CA PHE A 272 5.70 -15.75 -2.02
C PHE A 272 6.35 -14.41 -2.36
N GLY A 273 5.55 -13.35 -2.49
CA GLY A 273 6.02 -12.09 -3.09
C GLY A 273 7.16 -11.40 -2.33
N ASP A 274 7.10 -11.35 -0.99
CA ASP A 274 8.18 -10.76 -0.18
C ASP A 274 9.48 -11.58 -0.32
N THR A 275 9.38 -12.91 -0.32
CA THR A 275 10.52 -13.82 -0.50
C THR A 275 11.15 -13.70 -1.89
N ALA A 276 10.34 -13.58 -2.94
CA ALA A 276 10.82 -13.41 -4.31
C ALA A 276 11.66 -12.13 -4.46
N VAL A 277 11.18 -11.00 -3.93
CA VAL A 277 11.91 -9.72 -3.94
C VAL A 277 13.22 -9.80 -3.18
N LEU A 278 13.25 -10.47 -2.02
CA LEU A 278 14.48 -10.65 -1.24
C LEU A 278 15.52 -11.48 -2.02
N ASN A 279 15.12 -12.60 -2.63
CA ASN A 279 16.04 -13.44 -3.40
C ASN A 279 16.55 -12.73 -4.66
N PHE A 280 15.72 -11.94 -5.33
CA PHE A 280 16.14 -11.13 -6.47
C PHE A 280 17.20 -10.11 -6.06
N ASN A 281 16.91 -9.32 -5.02
CA ASN A 281 17.83 -8.28 -4.54
C ASN A 281 19.14 -8.84 -3.98
N GLN A 282 19.15 -10.09 -3.47
CA GLN A 282 20.38 -10.75 -3.06
C GLN A 282 21.34 -10.95 -4.23
N GLY A 283 20.85 -11.25 -5.44
CA GLY A 283 21.70 -11.36 -6.63
C GLY A 283 22.38 -10.05 -7.01
N ILE A 284 21.67 -8.93 -6.84
CA ILE A 284 22.25 -7.59 -7.02
C ILE A 284 23.30 -7.32 -5.95
N ALA A 285 22.99 -7.60 -4.68
CA ALA A 285 23.92 -7.38 -3.56
C ALA A 285 25.19 -8.24 -3.67
N ASP A 286 25.07 -9.46 -4.19
CA ASP A 286 26.17 -10.38 -4.44
C ASP A 286 26.94 -10.09 -5.74
N LEU A 287 26.60 -8.99 -6.46
CA LEU A 287 27.18 -8.62 -7.75
C LEU A 287 27.03 -9.69 -8.85
N LYS A 288 25.99 -10.54 -8.75
CA LYS A 288 25.66 -11.56 -9.76
C LYS A 288 24.82 -11.01 -10.92
N TYR A 289 24.19 -9.86 -10.71
CA TYR A 289 23.31 -9.19 -11.68
C TYR A 289 23.48 -7.67 -11.62
N ASP A 290 23.72 -7.07 -12.78
CA ASP A 290 23.65 -5.62 -13.00
C ASP A 290 22.56 -5.31 -14.04
N ASN A 291 21.54 -4.55 -13.64
CA ASN A 291 20.44 -4.15 -14.51
C ASN A 291 20.85 -3.16 -15.61
N ASN A 292 22.02 -2.53 -15.50
CA ASN A 292 22.53 -1.62 -16.52
C ASN A 292 23.32 -2.35 -17.63
N ASP A 293 23.61 -3.63 -17.42
CA ASP A 293 24.24 -4.49 -18.42
C ASP A 293 23.15 -5.10 -19.32
N PRO A 294 23.10 -4.76 -20.62
CA PRO A 294 22.03 -5.22 -21.52
C PRO A 294 21.93 -6.74 -21.66
N ASP A 295 23.06 -7.45 -21.71
CA ASP A 295 23.08 -8.91 -21.87
C ASP A 295 22.55 -9.59 -20.61
N GLN A 296 22.99 -9.09 -19.45
CA GLN A 296 22.49 -9.57 -18.15
C GLN A 296 21.00 -9.29 -18.00
N TYR A 297 20.56 -8.09 -18.39
CA TYR A 297 19.15 -7.70 -18.37
C TYR A 297 18.31 -8.64 -19.24
N GLU A 298 18.71 -8.88 -20.48
CA GLU A 298 17.98 -9.74 -21.43
C GLU A 298 17.86 -11.19 -20.90
N LEU A 299 18.95 -11.78 -20.40
CA LEU A 299 18.89 -13.11 -19.80
C LEU A 299 18.04 -13.14 -18.52
N CYS A 300 18.07 -12.06 -17.74
CA CYS A 300 17.25 -11.93 -16.53
C CYS A 300 15.75 -11.88 -16.89
N GLN A 301 15.40 -11.08 -17.90
CA GLN A 301 14.03 -10.99 -18.44
C GLN A 301 13.55 -12.33 -19.01
N TRP A 302 14.43 -13.24 -19.42
CA TRP A 302 14.02 -14.58 -19.84
C TRP A 302 13.92 -15.58 -18.67
N LEU A 303 14.91 -15.61 -17.78
CA LEU A 303 15.01 -16.64 -16.73
C LEU A 303 14.07 -16.40 -15.54
N TRP A 304 14.02 -15.16 -15.05
CA TRP A 304 13.27 -14.83 -13.83
C TRP A 304 11.76 -14.93 -13.97
N PRO A 305 11.09 -14.41 -15.00
CA PRO A 305 9.63 -14.53 -15.08
C PRO A 305 9.18 -15.98 -15.22
N ARG A 306 9.99 -16.86 -15.84
CA ARG A 306 9.71 -18.31 -15.87
C ARG A 306 9.73 -18.93 -14.47
N LEU A 307 10.76 -18.65 -13.68
CA LEU A 307 10.82 -19.09 -12.28
C LEU A 307 9.64 -18.51 -11.48
N LEU A 308 9.38 -17.21 -11.60
CA LEU A 308 8.31 -16.53 -10.86
C LEU A 308 6.95 -17.09 -11.24
N GLN A 309 6.68 -17.37 -12.52
CA GLN A 309 5.46 -17.99 -12.99
C GLN A 309 5.30 -19.40 -12.42
N GLN A 310 6.37 -20.20 -12.42
CA GLN A 310 6.37 -21.54 -11.81
C GLN A 310 6.02 -21.49 -10.32
N GLU A 311 6.64 -20.59 -9.56
CA GLU A 311 6.35 -20.43 -8.13
C GLU A 311 4.95 -19.86 -7.87
N LEU A 312 4.47 -18.96 -8.73
CA LEU A 312 3.12 -18.43 -8.68
C LEU A 312 2.06 -19.53 -8.93
N ASP A 313 2.29 -20.41 -9.91
CA ASP A 313 1.41 -21.54 -10.20
C ASP A 313 1.41 -22.56 -9.05
N LYS A 314 2.59 -22.86 -8.45
CA LYS A 314 2.68 -23.70 -7.24
C LYS A 314 1.90 -23.08 -6.08
N TRP A 315 2.05 -21.78 -5.86
CA TRP A 315 1.33 -21.06 -4.82
C TRP A 315 -0.19 -21.09 -5.05
N ALA A 316 -0.66 -20.84 -6.27
CA ALA A 316 -2.08 -20.87 -6.60
C ALA A 316 -2.67 -22.29 -6.39
N LYS A 317 -1.96 -23.33 -6.83
CA LYS A 317 -2.31 -24.73 -6.58
C LYS A 317 -2.45 -25.04 -5.09
N PHE A 318 -1.47 -24.63 -4.28
CA PHE A 318 -1.52 -24.78 -2.83
C PHE A 318 -2.71 -24.02 -2.21
N ARG A 319 -2.86 -22.73 -2.52
CA ARG A 319 -3.92 -21.89 -1.96
C ARG A 319 -5.33 -22.34 -2.33
N ASN A 320 -5.49 -22.88 -3.53
CA ASN A 320 -6.75 -23.44 -3.97
C ASN A 320 -7.09 -24.76 -3.27
N GLY A 321 -6.07 -25.55 -2.89
CA GLY A 321 -6.22 -26.84 -2.21
C GLY A 321 -6.38 -26.77 -0.69
N VAL A 322 -6.02 -25.67 -0.04
CA VAL A 322 -6.19 -25.56 1.43
C VAL A 322 -7.62 -25.17 1.83
N PRO A 323 -8.12 -25.66 2.97
CA PRO A 323 -9.44 -25.33 3.50
C PRO A 323 -9.70 -23.82 3.66
N ILE A 324 -10.91 -23.39 3.33
CA ILE A 324 -11.37 -22.02 3.55
C ILE A 324 -11.69 -21.83 5.04
N ARG A 325 -11.13 -20.77 5.63
CA ARG A 325 -11.42 -20.39 7.02
C ARG A 325 -12.92 -20.13 7.21
N LYS A 326 -13.50 -20.76 8.23
CA LYS A 326 -14.90 -20.54 8.63
C LYS A 326 -15.16 -19.07 9.00
N GLN A 327 -16.16 -18.49 8.37
CA GLN A 327 -16.73 -17.18 8.64
C GLN A 327 -18.23 -17.36 8.91
N LYS A 328 -18.68 -17.07 10.14
CA LYS A 328 -20.05 -17.39 10.62
C LYS A 328 -21.16 -16.78 9.76
N ASN A 329 -20.92 -15.59 9.20
CA ASN A 329 -21.94 -14.80 8.51
C ASN A 329 -21.65 -14.65 7.01
N LYS A 330 -20.80 -15.50 6.41
CA LYS A 330 -20.55 -15.47 4.96
C LYS A 330 -21.65 -16.30 4.27
N PRO A 331 -22.43 -15.72 3.33
CA PRO A 331 -23.49 -16.47 2.63
C PRO A 331 -22.96 -17.58 1.72
N GLY A 332 -21.90 -17.32 0.96
CA GLY A 332 -21.25 -18.31 0.09
C GLY A 332 -20.38 -19.31 0.86
N PRO A 333 -19.63 -20.17 0.14
CA PRO A 333 -18.90 -21.28 0.74
C PRO A 333 -17.96 -20.81 1.88
N SER A 334 -18.25 -21.30 3.09
CA SER A 334 -17.54 -21.00 4.34
C SER A 334 -17.87 -22.00 5.44
N GLY A 335 -16.90 -22.82 5.82
CA GLY A 335 -16.95 -23.64 7.03
C GLY A 335 -17.91 -24.84 7.05
N VAL A 336 -17.87 -25.53 8.20
CA VAL A 336 -18.46 -26.83 8.61
C VAL A 336 -17.86 -28.09 7.96
N LYS A 337 -17.55 -28.11 6.66
CA LYS A 337 -16.90 -29.29 6.01
C LYS A 337 -15.41 -29.15 5.68
N ALA A 338 -14.73 -28.12 6.18
CA ALA A 338 -13.31 -27.85 5.84
C ALA A 338 -13.02 -27.86 4.32
N MET A 339 -13.98 -27.43 3.50
CA MET A 339 -13.81 -27.41 2.04
C MET A 339 -12.73 -26.40 1.62
N SER A 340 -11.89 -26.84 0.70
CA SER A 340 -10.97 -26.03 -0.08
C SER A 340 -11.70 -25.22 -1.16
N ARG A 341 -10.99 -24.29 -1.81
CA ARG A 341 -11.55 -23.55 -2.95
C ARG A 341 -11.79 -24.48 -4.15
N ASN A 342 -10.94 -25.48 -4.33
CA ASN A 342 -11.13 -26.50 -5.36
C ASN A 342 -12.40 -27.32 -5.12
N GLU A 343 -12.65 -27.77 -3.89
CA GLU A 343 -13.86 -28.50 -3.54
C GLU A 343 -15.10 -27.61 -3.69
N ALA A 344 -15.05 -26.37 -3.18
CA ALA A 344 -16.16 -25.42 -3.33
C ALA A 344 -16.47 -25.13 -4.80
N PHE A 345 -15.45 -25.10 -5.66
CA PHE A 345 -15.62 -24.86 -7.08
C PHE A 345 -16.13 -26.10 -7.83
N THR A 346 -15.66 -27.29 -7.45
CA THR A 346 -16.02 -28.54 -8.14
C THR A 346 -17.40 -29.05 -7.71
N ALA A 347 -17.68 -29.05 -6.41
CA ALA A 347 -18.95 -29.49 -5.81
C ALA A 347 -19.81 -28.27 -5.46
N PHE A 348 -20.07 -27.42 -6.47
CA PHE A 348 -20.79 -26.16 -6.28
C PHE A 348 -22.24 -26.36 -5.79
N ASP A 349 -22.86 -27.46 -6.20
CA ASP A 349 -24.17 -27.94 -5.77
C ASP A 349 -24.26 -28.20 -4.26
N SER A 350 -23.15 -28.65 -3.65
CA SER A 350 -23.09 -28.99 -2.22
C SER A 350 -23.30 -27.81 -1.27
N TRP A 351 -23.14 -26.59 -1.75
CA TRP A 351 -23.47 -25.36 -1.03
C TRP A 351 -24.63 -24.57 -1.67
N GLY A 352 -25.38 -25.21 -2.59
CA GLY A 352 -26.54 -24.64 -3.28
C GLY A 352 -26.21 -23.71 -4.44
N GLY A 353 -24.96 -23.71 -4.91
CA GLY A 353 -24.55 -22.94 -6.08
C GLY A 353 -24.97 -23.58 -7.40
N ILE A 354 -24.88 -22.82 -8.48
CA ILE A 354 -25.01 -23.30 -9.87
C ILE A 354 -23.73 -23.05 -10.67
N ASN A 355 -23.61 -23.64 -11.85
CA ASN A 355 -22.56 -23.28 -12.80
C ASN A 355 -23.08 -22.21 -13.75
N CYS A 356 -22.55 -20.99 -13.64
CA CYS A 356 -22.92 -19.83 -14.46
C CYS A 356 -22.00 -19.60 -15.67
N LEU A 357 -21.16 -20.59 -16.04
CA LEU A 357 -20.29 -20.45 -17.19
C LEU A 357 -21.12 -20.37 -18.48
N LEU A 358 -20.84 -19.36 -19.29
CA LEU A 358 -21.45 -19.14 -20.58
C LEU A 358 -20.54 -19.74 -21.66
N PRO A 359 -20.94 -20.83 -22.34
CA PRO A 359 -20.10 -21.47 -23.35
C PRO A 359 -19.80 -20.53 -24.51
N VAL A 360 -18.59 -20.61 -25.04
CA VAL A 360 -18.14 -19.85 -26.21
C VAL A 360 -17.34 -20.79 -27.12
N ASP A 361 -17.43 -20.58 -28.43
CA ASP A 361 -16.62 -21.32 -29.39
C ASP A 361 -15.12 -21.05 -29.16
N ARG A 362 -14.36 -22.11 -28.90
CA ARG A 362 -12.92 -22.03 -28.62
C ARG A 362 -12.12 -21.54 -29.83
N ASP A 363 -12.58 -21.82 -31.06
CA ASP A 363 -11.87 -21.37 -32.26
C ASP A 363 -12.00 -19.86 -32.45
N ILE A 364 -13.15 -19.29 -32.08
CA ILE A 364 -13.34 -17.83 -32.05
C ILE A 364 -12.44 -17.19 -30.97
N LEU A 365 -12.35 -17.79 -29.78
CA LEU A 365 -11.44 -17.30 -28.73
C LEU A 365 -9.98 -17.33 -29.17
N ARG A 366 -9.54 -18.39 -29.87
CA ARG A 366 -8.19 -18.48 -30.43
C ARG A 366 -7.93 -17.40 -31.47
N GLN A 367 -8.86 -17.18 -32.40
CA GLN A 367 -8.73 -16.13 -33.40
C GLN A 367 -8.61 -14.74 -32.73
N MET A 368 -9.44 -14.45 -31.74
CA MET A 368 -9.37 -13.18 -31.00
C MET A 368 -8.03 -12.99 -30.26
N LYS A 369 -7.44 -14.07 -29.73
CA LYS A 369 -6.11 -14.00 -29.11
C LYS A 369 -5.04 -13.61 -30.13
N GLU A 370 -5.04 -14.23 -31.30
CA GLU A 370 -4.10 -13.91 -32.37
C GLU A 370 -4.29 -12.47 -32.87
N ASP A 371 -5.53 -12.02 -33.06
CA ASP A 371 -5.85 -10.67 -33.55
C ASP A 371 -5.36 -9.55 -32.60
N ILE A 372 -5.28 -9.82 -31.29
CA ILE A 372 -4.81 -8.84 -30.29
C ILE A 372 -3.28 -8.82 -30.21
N GLY A 373 -2.59 -9.88 -30.65
CA GLY A 373 -1.12 -9.97 -30.66
C GLY A 373 -0.54 -11.31 -30.22
N GLY A 374 -1.38 -12.27 -29.82
CA GLY A 374 -0.97 -13.63 -29.48
C GLY A 374 -0.01 -13.72 -28.29
N ASP A 375 0.71 -14.84 -28.21
CA ASP A 375 1.59 -15.17 -27.08
C ASP A 375 2.76 -14.18 -26.89
N GLN A 376 3.10 -13.40 -27.92
CA GLN A 376 4.14 -12.36 -27.83
C GLN A 376 3.79 -11.25 -26.83
N LEU A 377 2.51 -11.02 -26.54
CA LEU A 377 2.07 -10.02 -25.56
C LEU A 377 2.53 -10.32 -24.13
N ILE A 378 2.76 -11.59 -23.81
CA ILE A 378 3.23 -12.02 -22.49
C ILE A 378 4.69 -12.47 -22.49
N ALA A 379 5.37 -12.38 -23.65
CA ALA A 379 6.79 -12.68 -23.76
C ALA A 379 7.63 -11.54 -23.17
N PHE A 380 8.67 -11.91 -22.42
CA PHE A 380 9.63 -10.97 -21.84
C PHE A 380 10.91 -10.80 -22.68
N SER A 381 11.07 -11.63 -23.71
CA SER A 381 12.19 -11.62 -24.64
C SER A 381 11.70 -11.88 -26.05
N THR A 382 12.55 -11.59 -27.04
CA THR A 382 12.28 -11.98 -28.43
C THR A 382 12.26 -13.50 -28.57
N LEU A 383 11.60 -14.00 -29.61
CA LEU A 383 11.57 -15.43 -29.92
C LEU A 383 12.99 -15.97 -30.17
N GLU A 384 13.78 -15.26 -30.97
CA GLU A 384 15.16 -15.64 -31.31
C GLU A 384 16.03 -15.78 -30.04
N PHE A 385 15.96 -14.79 -29.14
CA PHE A 385 16.69 -14.88 -27.87
C PHE A 385 16.18 -16.04 -27.01
N ALA A 386 14.86 -16.22 -26.94
CA ALA A 386 14.26 -17.27 -26.13
C ALA A 386 14.70 -18.66 -26.58
N GLU A 387 14.74 -18.91 -27.89
CA GLU A 387 15.22 -20.18 -28.47
C GLU A 387 16.68 -20.43 -28.12
N ARG A 388 17.55 -19.41 -28.25
CA ARG A 388 18.96 -19.51 -27.87
C ARG A 388 19.13 -19.82 -26.38
N ALA A 389 18.42 -19.07 -25.53
CA ALA A 389 18.48 -19.27 -24.08
C ALA A 389 17.93 -20.63 -23.66
N GLU A 390 16.90 -21.15 -24.34
CA GLU A 390 16.34 -22.50 -24.07
C GLU A 390 17.37 -23.58 -24.37
N GLN A 391 18.02 -23.53 -25.52
CA GLN A 391 19.05 -24.51 -25.90
C GLN A 391 20.18 -24.55 -24.87
N VAL A 392 20.64 -23.38 -24.40
CA VAL A 392 21.65 -23.30 -23.34
C VAL A 392 21.12 -23.89 -22.03
N PHE A 393 19.91 -23.50 -21.61
CA PHE A 393 19.31 -23.98 -20.37
C PHE A 393 19.14 -25.51 -20.36
N GLU A 394 18.64 -26.09 -21.45
CA GLU A 394 18.51 -27.53 -21.63
C GLU A 394 19.87 -28.24 -21.57
N SER A 395 20.92 -27.66 -22.17
CA SER A 395 22.27 -28.21 -22.14
C SER A 395 22.87 -28.31 -20.73
N LEU A 396 22.44 -27.45 -19.81
CA LEU A 396 22.89 -27.49 -18.42
C LEU A 396 22.23 -28.64 -17.63
N GLY A 397 21.07 -29.14 -18.06
CA GLY A 397 20.37 -30.25 -17.41
C GLY A 397 19.94 -29.96 -15.96
N VAL A 398 19.74 -28.68 -15.61
CA VAL A 398 19.40 -28.23 -14.25
C VAL A 398 17.95 -27.76 -14.17
N SER A 399 17.33 -27.91 -13.00
CA SER A 399 16.06 -27.25 -12.68
C SER A 399 16.32 -25.92 -11.98
N VAL A 400 15.52 -24.90 -12.29
CA VAL A 400 15.64 -23.59 -11.65
C VAL A 400 14.71 -23.49 -10.43
N THR A 401 15.26 -22.95 -9.35
CA THR A 401 14.58 -22.72 -8.07
C THR A 401 15.00 -21.36 -7.51
N MET A 402 14.26 -20.86 -6.52
CA MET A 402 14.63 -19.62 -5.82
C MET A 402 16.04 -19.68 -5.20
N GLN A 403 16.50 -20.87 -4.80
CA GLN A 403 17.80 -21.05 -4.17
C GLN A 403 18.97 -21.06 -5.16
N ASN A 404 18.76 -21.48 -6.40
CA ASN A 404 19.84 -21.67 -7.37
C ASN A 404 19.76 -20.75 -8.59
N VAL A 405 18.69 -19.96 -8.76
CA VAL A 405 18.46 -19.15 -9.98
C VAL A 405 19.65 -18.29 -10.39
N TRP A 406 20.32 -17.64 -9.43
CA TRP A 406 21.48 -16.82 -9.75
C TRP A 406 22.72 -17.62 -10.14
N ASN A 407 22.86 -18.86 -9.65
CA ASN A 407 23.94 -19.75 -10.07
C ASN A 407 23.68 -20.29 -11.48
N VAL A 408 22.41 -20.60 -11.80
CA VAL A 408 21.98 -20.97 -13.15
C VAL A 408 22.21 -19.79 -14.10
N PHE A 409 21.79 -18.58 -13.72
CA PHE A 409 22.02 -17.35 -14.47
C PHE A 409 23.50 -17.15 -14.82
N GLN A 410 24.40 -17.23 -13.82
CA GLN A 410 25.84 -17.09 -14.02
C GLN A 410 26.43 -18.20 -14.92
N SER A 411 25.87 -19.41 -14.87
CA SER A 411 26.30 -20.52 -15.74
C SER A 411 25.82 -20.34 -17.19
N MET A 412 24.63 -19.76 -17.36
CA MET A 412 24.05 -19.48 -18.68
C MET A 412 24.72 -18.30 -19.37
N LEU A 413 25.03 -17.22 -18.63
CA LEU A 413 25.51 -15.96 -19.19
C LEU A 413 26.67 -16.11 -20.21
N PRO A 414 27.79 -16.81 -19.93
CA PRO A 414 28.87 -16.96 -20.90
C PRO A 414 28.53 -17.87 -22.08
N LEU A 415 27.54 -18.76 -21.95
CA LEU A 415 27.11 -19.67 -23.01
C LEU A 415 26.10 -19.01 -23.96
N VAL A 416 25.23 -18.17 -23.40
CA VAL A 416 24.26 -17.36 -24.14
C VAL A 416 24.99 -16.22 -24.87
N PHE A 417 26.02 -15.63 -24.26
CA PHE A 417 26.80 -14.53 -24.83
C PHE A 417 28.30 -14.90 -24.94
N PRO A 418 28.67 -15.77 -25.89
CA PRO A 418 30.04 -16.31 -26.00
C PRO A 418 31.08 -15.27 -26.43
N GLU A 419 30.66 -14.12 -26.98
CA GLU A 419 31.56 -13.05 -27.44
C GLU A 419 32.13 -12.19 -26.30
N ARG A 420 31.67 -12.40 -25.05
CA ARG A 420 32.31 -11.83 -23.85
C ARG A 420 33.60 -12.58 -23.54
N VAL A 421 34.70 -12.09 -24.07
CA VAL A 421 36.02 -12.41 -23.51
C VAL A 421 36.17 -11.61 -22.22
N PHE A 422 36.08 -12.28 -21.07
CA PHE A 422 36.29 -11.69 -19.74
C PHE A 422 37.73 -11.25 -19.49
#